data_AF-A0A3C1CGF0-F1
#
_entry.id   AF-A0A3C1CGF0-F1
#
_cell.length_a   1.000
_cell.length_b   1.000
_cell.length_c   1.000
_cell.angle_alpha   90.00
_cell.angle_beta   90.00
_cell.angle_gamma   90.00
#
_symmetry.space_group_name_H-M   'P 1'
#
loop_
_entity.id
_entity.type
_entity.pdbx_description
1 polymer ?
#
loop_
_entity_poly.entity_id
_entity_poly.type
_entity_poly.pdbx_seq_one_letter_code
_entity_poly.pdbx_strand_id
1 'polypeptide(L)'
;MYRRPDGYPEGRHVTRTAACCESCGSPEPDEQLRPVYRIYLETDGEGRVIGERVLPDLERWCVPCRTLYPNRPADDSSQPGPGAP
;
A
#
# COMPACT_ATOMS: atom_id res chain seq x y z
N MET A 1 -16.71 5.53 37.61
CA MET A 1 -15.53 4.63 37.53
C MET A 1 -15.82 3.57 36.48
N TYR A 2 -15.18 3.62 35.31
CA TYR A 2 -15.21 2.51 34.35
C TYR A 2 -13.80 1.94 34.24
N ARG A 3 -13.61 0.70 34.72
CA ARG A 3 -12.38 -0.08 34.52
C ARG A 3 -12.33 -0.52 33.07
N ARG A 4 -11.28 -0.14 32.35
CA ARG A 4 -10.96 -0.67 31.02
C ARG A 4 -10.51 -2.13 31.18
N PRO A 5 -11.01 -3.09 30.38
CA PRO A 5 -10.57 -4.46 30.47
C PRO A 5 -9.12 -4.57 30.00
N ASP A 6 -8.26 -5.07 30.89
CA ASP A 6 -6.98 -5.70 30.61
C ASP A 6 -7.10 -6.68 29.45
N GLY A 7 -6.23 -6.58 28.43
CA GLY A 7 -6.18 -7.63 27.41
C GLY A 7 -5.56 -7.30 26.05
N TYR A 8 -4.70 -6.28 25.91
CA TYR A 8 -3.74 -6.32 24.80
C TYR A 8 -2.42 -6.85 25.35
N PRO A 9 -1.95 -8.03 24.91
CA PRO A 9 -0.68 -8.57 25.40
C PRO A 9 0.45 -7.62 24.98
N GLU A 10 1.17 -7.11 25.98
CA GLU A 10 2.43 -6.39 25.85
C GLU A 10 3.52 -7.34 25.34
N GLY A 11 3.40 -7.79 24.10
CA GLY A 11 4.40 -8.58 23.40
C GLY A 11 5.31 -7.68 22.58
N ARG A 12 6.07 -6.79 23.23
CA ARG A 12 7.19 -6.08 22.57
C ARG A 12 8.34 -7.07 22.32
N HIS A 13 8.15 -7.95 21.35
CA HIS A 13 9.26 -8.47 20.58
C HIS A 13 9.48 -7.48 19.44
N VAL A 14 10.34 -6.47 19.67
CA VAL A 14 10.93 -5.68 18.58
C VAL A 14 11.95 -6.56 17.86
N THR A 15 11.45 -7.59 17.19
CA THR A 15 12.25 -8.42 16.30
C THR A 15 12.36 -7.69 14.98
N ARG A 16 13.48 -6.98 14.82
CA ARG A 16 14.07 -6.54 13.54
C ARG A 16 13.14 -5.67 12.67
N THR A 17 13.15 -4.36 12.95
CA THR A 17 12.77 -3.26 12.03
C THR A 17 11.43 -3.45 11.30
N ALA A 18 10.30 -3.45 12.01
CA ALA A 18 9.01 -3.22 11.36
C ALA A 18 9.03 -1.85 10.68
N ALA A 19 8.73 -1.82 9.38
CA ALA A 19 8.52 -0.59 8.63
C ALA A 19 7.00 -0.30 8.59
N CYS A 20 6.63 0.97 8.46
CA CYS A 20 5.21 1.33 8.40
C CYS A 20 4.74 1.34 6.95
N CYS A 21 3.50 0.88 6.72
CA CYS A 21 2.82 1.08 5.45
C CYS A 21 2.62 2.58 5.20
N GLU A 22 3.04 3.08 4.04
CA GLU A 22 2.96 4.51 3.71
C GLU A 22 1.53 4.97 3.33
N SER A 23 0.61 4.02 3.14
CA SER A 23 -0.82 4.29 2.92
C SER A 23 -1.60 4.44 4.22
N CYS A 24 -1.50 3.49 5.15
CA CYS A 24 -2.32 3.44 6.37
C CYS A 24 -1.56 3.71 7.68
N GLY A 25 -0.23 3.74 7.65
CA GLY A 25 0.63 3.96 8.82
C GLY A 25 0.80 2.75 9.74
N SER A 26 0.12 1.62 9.48
CA SER A 26 0.26 0.41 10.29
C SER A 26 1.67 -0.17 10.20
N PRO A 27 2.27 -0.61 11.33
CA PRO A 27 3.55 -1.31 11.33
C PRO A 27 3.37 -2.71 10.74
N GLU A 28 4.20 -3.05 9.76
CA GLU A 28 4.15 -4.33 9.07
C GLU A 28 5.56 -4.93 8.96
N PRO A 29 5.68 -6.27 8.89
CA PRO A 29 6.93 -6.90 8.51
C PRO A 29 7.38 -6.40 7.13
N ASP A 30 8.67 -6.13 6.97
CA ASP A 30 9.23 -5.58 5.73
C ASP A 30 8.89 -6.44 4.49
N GLU A 31 8.86 -7.77 4.68
CA GLU A 31 8.47 -8.76 3.68
C GLU A 31 7.00 -8.70 3.23
N GLN A 32 6.14 -7.97 3.94
CA GLN A 32 4.73 -7.75 3.57
C GLN A 32 4.49 -6.41 2.88
N LEU A 33 5.48 -5.52 2.93
CA LEU A 33 5.46 -4.24 2.23
C LEU A 33 6.01 -4.43 0.81
N ARG A 34 5.25 -3.98 -0.19
CA ARG A 34 5.66 -4.00 -1.60
C ARG A 34 5.71 -2.60 -2.18
N PRO A 35 6.71 -2.30 -3.02
CA PRO A 35 6.82 -1.01 -3.69
C PRO A 35 5.69 -0.84 -4.73
N VAL A 36 5.02 0.30 -4.70
CA VAL A 36 3.91 0.65 -5.60
C VAL A 36 3.94 2.13 -5.95
N TYR A 37 3.33 2.47 -7.08
CA TYR A 37 2.95 3.83 -7.44
C TYR A 37 1.48 4.05 -7.08
N ARG A 38 1.20 5.09 -6.30
CA ARG A 38 -0.18 5.48 -5.93
C ARG A 38 -0.92 6.03 -7.15
N ILE A 39 -2.18 5.63 -7.31
CA ILE A 39 -3.04 6.14 -8.38
C ILE A 39 -4.21 6.91 -7.76
N TYR A 40 -4.43 8.13 -8.22
CA TYR A 40 -5.65 8.90 -7.96
C TYR A 40 -6.59 8.78 -9.15
N LEU A 41 -7.85 8.47 -8.88
CA LEU A 41 -8.90 8.46 -9.91
C LEU A 41 -9.51 9.84 -10.02
N GLU A 42 -9.65 10.32 -11.24
CA GLU A 42 -10.39 11.53 -11.57
C GLU A 42 -11.82 11.13 -11.94
N THR A 43 -12.80 11.77 -11.30
CA THR A 43 -14.22 11.50 -11.55
C THR A 43 -14.92 12.73 -12.11
N ASP A 44 -15.96 12.50 -12.91
CA ASP A 44 -16.90 13.56 -13.26
C ASP A 44 -17.84 13.92 -12.09
N GLY A 45 -18.77 14.86 -12.34
CA GLY A 45 -19.78 15.28 -11.36
C GLY A 45 -20.83 14.21 -11.01
N GLU A 46 -20.90 13.13 -11.78
CA GLU A 46 -21.79 11.98 -11.54
C GLU A 46 -21.06 10.81 -10.86
N GLY A 47 -19.77 10.96 -10.57
CA GLY A 47 -18.94 9.95 -9.91
C GLY A 47 -18.38 8.87 -10.83
N ARG A 48 -18.44 9.05 -12.16
CA ARG A 48 -17.81 8.12 -13.12
C ARG A 48 -16.34 8.43 -13.24
N VAL A 49 -15.51 7.39 -13.27
CA VAL A 49 -14.07 7.53 -13.49
C VAL A 49 -13.82 7.96 -14.94
N ILE A 50 -13.19 9.12 -15.11
CA ILE A 50 -12.85 9.73 -16.41
C ILE A 50 -11.34 9.78 -16.67
N GLY A 51 -10.53 9.52 -15.64
CA GLY A 51 -9.07 9.56 -15.75
C GLY A 51 -8.39 8.94 -14.55
N GLU A 52 -7.08 8.73 -14.71
CA GLU A 52 -6.19 8.29 -13.64
C GLU A 52 -4.94 9.16 -13.62
N ARG A 53 -4.44 9.44 -12.42
CA ARG A 53 -3.20 10.15 -12.18
C ARG A 53 -2.29 9.31 -11.33
N VAL A 54 -1.23 8.79 -11.93
CA VAL A 54 -0.19 8.02 -11.23
C VAL A 54 0.80 9.00 -10.60
N LEU A 55 1.05 8.86 -9.31
CA LEU A 55 2.12 9.60 -8.64
C LEU A 55 3.48 8.95 -8.91
N PRO A 56 4.54 9.74 -9.14
CA PRO A 56 5.88 9.22 -9.44
C PRO A 56 6.60 8.69 -8.20
N ASP A 57 6.18 9.08 -7.00
CA ASP A 57 6.78 8.65 -5.75
C ASP A 57 6.51 7.16 -5.50
N LEU A 58 7.60 6.45 -5.20
CA LEU A 58 7.56 5.04 -4.88
C LEU A 58 7.21 4.87 -3.40
N GLU A 59 6.07 4.23 -3.13
CA GLU A 59 5.59 3.98 -1.78
C GLU A 59 5.59 2.48 -1.45
N ARG A 60 5.73 2.12 -0.18
CA ARG A 60 5.71 0.75 0.32
C ARG A 60 4.41 0.45 1.04
N TRP A 61 3.59 -0.38 0.42
CA TRP A 61 2.23 -0.67 0.91
C TRP A 61 2.06 -2.12 1.36
N CYS A 62 1.28 -2.31 2.42
CA CYS A 62 0.87 -3.62 2.92
C CYS A 62 -0.16 -4.27 1.99
N VAL A 63 -0.42 -5.58 2.19
CA VAL A 63 -1.38 -6.34 1.36
C VAL A 63 -2.79 -5.70 1.35
N PRO A 64 -3.41 -5.35 2.48
CA PRO A 64 -4.75 -4.74 2.47
C PRO A 64 -4.84 -3.45 1.66
N CYS A 65 -3.87 -2.55 1.80
CA CYS A 65 -3.86 -1.27 1.09
C CYS A 65 -3.72 -1.45 -0.42
N ARG A 66 -2.90 -2.42 -0.87
CA ARG A 66 -2.75 -2.72 -2.30
C ARG A 66 -3.99 -3.35 -2.92
N THR A 67 -4.82 -4.00 -2.12
CA THR A 67 -6.10 -4.56 -2.58
C THR A 67 -7.21 -3.50 -2.61
N LEU A 68 -7.21 -2.57 -1.66
CA LEU A 68 -8.31 -1.60 -1.48
C LEU A 68 -8.12 -0.31 -2.27
N TYR A 69 -6.88 0.13 -2.46
CA TYR A 69 -6.59 1.42 -3.08
C TYR A 69 -5.95 1.24 -4.46
N PRO A 70 -6.35 2.03 -5.48
CA PRO A 70 -5.72 2.00 -6.80
C PRO A 70 -4.21 2.22 -6.72
N ASN A 71 -3.46 1.28 -7.28
CA ASN A 71 -2.00 1.31 -7.31
C ASN A 71 -1.47 0.55 -8.53
N ARG A 72 -0.23 0.85 -8.92
CA ARG A 72 0.53 0.05 -9.88
C ARG A 72 1.74 -0.55 -9.16
N PRO A 73 1.96 -1.88 -9.20
CA PRO A 73 3.19 -2.48 -8.67
C PRO A 73 4.42 -1.92 -9.38
N ALA A 74 5.49 -1.63 -8.64
CA ALA A 74 6.72 -1.13 -9.25
C ALA A 74 7.46 -2.22 -10.05
N ASP A 75 7.27 -3.48 -9.68
CA ASP A 75 7.82 -4.65 -10.37
C ASP A 75 7.04 -5.01 -11.65
N ASP A 76 5.88 -4.39 -11.91
CA ASP A 76 5.15 -4.51 -13.17
C ASP A 76 5.81 -3.62 -14.25
N SER A 77 7.11 -3.83 -14.41
CA SER A 77 7.81 -3.58 -15.67
C SER A 77 7.39 -4.67 -16.65
N SER A 78 6.09 -4.72 -16.99
CA SER A 78 5.65 -5.30 -18.26
C SER A 78 6.18 -4.41 -19.39
N GLN A 79 7.50 -4.32 -19.50
CA GLN A 79 8.16 -4.08 -20.77
C GLN A 79 7.61 -5.16 -21.70
N PRO A 80 7.02 -4.83 -22.85
CA PRO A 80 6.99 -5.80 -23.93
C PRO A 80 8.45 -6.23 -24.12
N GLY A 81 8.74 -7.52 -23.93
CA GLY A 81 10.06 -8.07 -24.24
C GLY A 81 10.45 -7.59 -25.65
N PRO A 82 11.73 -7.31 -25.93
CA PRO A 82 12.14 -6.86 -27.25
C PRO A 82 11.60 -7.86 -28.27
N GLY A 83 10.74 -7.38 -29.18
CA GLY A 83 10.11 -8.21 -30.20
C GLY A 83 11.20 -9.02 -30.91
N ALA A 84 11.13 -10.33 -30.77
CA ALA A 84 11.99 -11.22 -31.53
C ALA A 84 11.60 -11.14 -33.01
N PRO A 85 12.59 -11.13 -33.93
CA PRO A 85 12.40 -10.87 -35.36
C PRO A 85 11.57 -11.96 -36.08
#